data_AF-A0A561W994-F1
#
_entry.id   AF-A0A561W994-F1
#
_cell.length_a   1.000
_cell.length_b   1.000
_cell.length_c   1.000
_cell.angle_alpha   90.00
_cell.angle_beta   90.00
_cell.angle_gamma   90.00
#
_symmetry.space_group_name_H-M   'P 1'
#
loop_
_entity.id
_entity.type
_entity.pdbx_description
1 polymer ?
#
loop_
_entity_poly.entity_id
_entity_poly.type
_entity_poly.pdbx_seq_one_letter_code
_entity_poly.pdbx_strand_id
1 'polypeptide(L)' 'MSDRLDWNALRERRMAEPGAAETYEATRIAFELGQEVRHLREGYGWS' A
#
# COMPACT_ATOMS: atom_id res chain seq x y z
N MET A 1 -0.36 19.99 24.87
CA MET A 1 -0.06 18.60 24.47
C MET A 1 -0.53 18.45 23.05
N SER A 2 0.41 18.39 22.09
CA SER A 2 0.15 18.46 20.66
C SER A 2 -0.82 17.36 20.24
N ASP A 3 -1.88 17.73 19.49
CA ASP A 3 -2.84 16.85 18.81
C ASP A 3 -2.14 15.90 17.82
N ARG A 4 -1.39 14.96 18.36
CA ARG A 4 -0.85 13.83 17.60
C ARG A 4 -2.00 12.88 17.36
N LEU A 5 -2.74 13.13 16.29
CA LEU A 5 -3.65 12.16 15.72
C LEU A 5 -2.89 10.84 15.56
N ASP A 6 -3.35 9.81 16.28
CA ASP A 6 -2.82 8.47 16.17
C ASP A 6 -2.93 8.02 14.71
N TRP A 7 -1.83 7.50 14.16
CA TRP A 7 -1.77 7.01 12.79
C TRP A 7 -2.84 5.96 12.50
N ASN A 8 -3.20 5.16 13.51
CA ASN A 8 -4.29 4.18 13.38
C ASN A 8 -5.64 4.89 13.17
N ALA A 9 -5.95 5.91 13.97
CA ALA A 9 -7.18 6.69 13.82
C ALA A 9 -7.24 7.42 12.46
N LEU A 10 -6.11 7.92 11.96
CA LEU A 10 -6.04 8.52 10.63
C LEU A 10 -6.31 7.48 9.52
N ARG A 11 -5.73 6.28 9.65
CA ARG A 11 -5.95 5.19 8.70
C ARG A 11 -7.40 4.74 8.71
N GLU A 12 -8.00 4.56 9.88
CA GLU A 12 -9.42 4.19 10.01
C GLU A 12 -10.31 5.21 9.31
N ARG A 13 -10.08 6.51 9.55
CA ARG A 13 -10.84 7.58 8.89
C ARG A 13 -10.69 7.53 7.37
N ARG A 14 -9.49 7.28 6.85
CA ARG A 14 -9.24 7.15 5.40
C ARG A 14 -9.89 5.91 4.80
N MET A 15 -9.82 4.77 5.48
CA MET A 15 -10.42 3.52 5.00
C MET A 15 -11.95 3.55 5.03
N ALA A 16 -12.56 4.45 5.81
CA ALA A 16 -14.00 4.69 5.83
C ALA A 16 -14.50 5.57 4.66
N GLU A 17 -13.61 6.21 3.88
CA GLU A 17 -14.00 6.96 2.69
C GLU A 17 -14.56 5.99 1.62
N PRO A 18 -15.65 6.34 0.91
CA PRO A 18 -16.22 5.48 -0.12
C PRO A 18 -15.19 5.13 -1.21
N GLY A 19 -15.06 3.84 -1.53
CA GLY A 19 -14.10 3.38 -2.55
C GLY A 19 -12.65 3.24 -2.04
N ALA A 20 -12.35 3.62 -0.80
CA ALA A 20 -10.99 3.59 -0.27
C ALA A 20 -10.47 2.16 -0.12
N ALA A 21 -11.31 1.22 0.33
CA ALA A 21 -10.92 -0.18 0.50
C ALA A 21 -10.57 -0.81 -0.86
N GLU A 22 -11.41 -0.59 -1.87
CA GLU A 22 -11.24 -1.12 -3.22
C GLU A 22 -9.99 -0.52 -3.89
N THR A 23 -9.81 0.80 -3.77
CA THR A 23 -8.64 1.50 -4.34
C THR A 23 -7.35 1.08 -3.64
N TYR A 24 -7.39 0.94 -2.31
CA TYR A 24 -6.26 0.47 -1.53
C TYR A 24 -5.87 -0.95 -1.94
N GLU A 25 -6.84 -1.84 -2.07
CA GLU A 25 -6.61 -3.23 -2.44
C GLU A 25 -6.01 -3.35 -3.86
N ALA A 26 -6.57 -2.64 -4.83
CA ALA A 26 -6.01 -2.58 -6.19
C ALA A 26 -4.55 -2.07 -6.18
N THR A 27 -4.27 -1.04 -5.39
CA THR A 27 -2.93 -0.47 -5.25
C THR A 27 -1.96 -1.45 -4.59
N ARG A 28 -2.41 -2.14 -3.53
CA ARG A 28 -1.63 -3.16 -2.83
C ARG A 28 -1.22 -4.29 -3.77
N ILE A 29 -2.18 -4.81 -4.55
CA ILE A 29 -1.92 -5.87 -5.55
C ILE A 29 -0.90 -5.41 -6.59
N ALA A 30 -1.06 -4.20 -7.14
CA ALA A 30 -0.11 -3.67 -8.13
C ALA A 30 1.31 -3.51 -7.56
N PHE A 31 1.42 -3.06 -6.31
CA PHE A 31 2.69 -2.95 -5.61
C PHE A 31 3.36 -4.32 -5.41
N GLU A 32 2.62 -5.30 -4.89
CA GLU A 32 3.12 -6.66 -4.63
C GLU A 32 3.59 -7.32 -5.92
N LEU A 33 2.81 -7.22 -7.00
CA LEU A 33 3.22 -7.72 -8.31
C LEU A 33 4.52 -7.06 -8.82
N GLY A 34 4.64 -5.74 -8.65
CA GLY A 34 5.86 -5.02 -9.02
C GLY A 34 7.08 -5.44 -8.20
N GLN A 35 6.91 -5.69 -6.91
CA GLN A 35 7.96 -6.22 -6.04
C GLN A 35 8.40 -7.61 -6.51
N GLU A 36 7.47 -8.52 -6.79
CA GLU A 36 7.80 -9.87 -7.26
C GLU A 36 8.53 -9.85 -8.60
N VAL A 37 8.07 -9.04 -9.56
CA VAL A 37 8.76 -8.87 -10.85
C VAL A 37 10.17 -8.34 -10.65
N ARG A 38 10.37 -7.40 -9.72
CA ARG A 38 11.70 -6.89 -9.38
C ARG A 38 12.59 -7.98 -8.77
N HIS A 39 12.08 -8.75 -7.81
CA HIS A 39 12.84 -9.86 -7.20
C HIS A 39 13.26 -10.90 -8.24
N LEU A 40 12.37 -11.26 -9.17
CA LEU A 40 12.71 -12.16 -10.27
C LEU A 40 13.78 -11.56 -11.17
N ARG A 41 13.62 -10.28 -11.57
CA ARG A 41 14.60 -9.59 -12.41
C ARG A 41 16.00 -9.58 -11.77
N GLU A 42 16.08 -9.22 -10.48
CA GLU A 42 17.34 -9.18 -9.74
C GLU A 42 17.92 -10.59 -9.52
N GLY A 43 17.09 -11.59 -9.22
CA GLY A 43 17.52 -12.97 -8.98
C GLY A 43 18.04 -13.70 -10.24
N TYR A 44 17.49 -13.38 -11.41
CA TYR A 44 17.92 -13.95 -12.70
C TYR A 44 18.94 -13.08 -13.44
N GLY A 45 19.35 -11.94 -12.88
CA GLY A 45 20.32 -11.04 -13.50
C GLY A 45 19.82 -10.37 -14.78
N TRP A 46 18.51 -10.19 -14.91
CA TRP A 46 17.90 -9.49 -16.04
C TRP A 46 18.02 -7.98 -15.79
N SER A 47 18.46 -7.21 -16.79
CA SER A 47 18.54 -5.74 -16.72
C SER A 47 17.46 -5.10 -17.58
#